data_AF-W2LSW8-F1
#
_entry.id   AF-W2LSW8-F1
#
_cell.length_a   1.000
_cell.length_b   1.000
_cell.length_c   1.000
_cell.angle_alpha   90.00
_cell.angle_beta   90.00
_cell.angle_gamma   90.00
#
_symmetry.space_group_name_H-M   'P 1'
#
loop_
_entity.id
_entity.type
_entity.pdbx_description
1 polymer ?
#
loop_
_entity_poly.entity_id
_entity_poly.type
_entity_poly.pdbx_seq_one_letter_code
_entity_poly.pdbx_strand_id
1 'polypeptide(L)'
;MHPVSGQAIVIILDKLELLEKALKSPRSVRLIFVVPTSDEYKREHKQLIQWDSLSNAQSVDIIPGVGRMETNQLKTIDVETVKDLRTAVDGPSAQQRSFFSAGALNQYSMILKGFDEHQESVETMLAKIPQYVWKM
;
A
#
# COMPACT_ATOMS: atom_id res chain seq x y z
N MET A 1 13.84 -6.46 -17.20
CA MET A 1 13.99 -5.21 -16.41
C MET A 1 13.37 -5.43 -15.05
N HIS A 2 14.00 -4.96 -13.97
CA HIS A 2 13.36 -4.98 -12.65
C HIS A 2 12.41 -3.78 -12.55
N PRO A 3 11.11 -4.00 -12.31
CA PRO A 3 10.15 -2.92 -12.11
C PRO A 3 10.51 -2.08 -10.89
N VAL A 4 10.12 -0.80 -10.90
CA VAL A 4 10.37 0.09 -9.76
C VAL A 4 9.35 -0.23 -8.68
N SER A 5 9.82 -0.50 -7.46
CA SER A 5 8.95 -0.77 -6.32
C SER A 5 8.24 0.51 -5.87
N GLY A 6 6.91 0.54 -5.96
CA GLY A 6 6.09 1.62 -5.40
C GLY A 6 6.21 1.70 -3.88
N GLN A 7 6.29 0.55 -3.20
CA GLN A 7 6.52 0.48 -1.75
C GLN A 7 7.81 1.20 -1.34
N ALA A 8 8.91 0.96 -2.05
CA ALA A 8 10.17 1.63 -1.78
C ALA A 8 10.07 3.15 -1.98
N ILE A 9 9.37 3.60 -3.03
CA ILE A 9 9.11 5.02 -3.28
C ILE A 9 8.31 5.63 -2.12
N VAL A 10 7.21 5.00 -1.70
CA VAL A 10 6.36 5.50 -0.60
C VAL A 10 7.15 5.62 0.69
N ILE A 11 7.94 4.60 1.05
CA ILE A 11 8.81 4.64 2.24
C ILE A 11 9.82 5.80 2.16
N ILE A 12 10.42 6.04 1.00
CA ILE A 12 11.37 7.15 0.82
C ILE A 12 10.66 8.50 0.93
N LEU A 13 9.49 8.66 0.29
CA LEU A 13 8.71 9.90 0.36
C LEU A 13 8.25 10.19 1.79
N ASP A 14 7.87 9.16 2.54
CA ASP A 14 7.46 9.28 3.94
C ASP A 14 8.64 9.72 4.82
N LYS A 15 9.79 9.05 4.70
CA LYS A 15 11.02 9.42 5.43
C LYS A 15 11.55 10.83 5.12
N LEU A 16 11.20 11.35 3.95
CA LEU A 16 11.55 12.72 3.53
C LEU A 16 10.44 13.73 3.87
N GLU A 17 9.36 13.31 4.52
CA GLU A 17 8.19 14.14 4.84
C GLU A 17 7.51 14.75 3.58
N LEU A 18 7.62 14.04 2.45
CA LEU A 18 7.08 14.45 1.16
C LEU A 18 5.84 13.65 0.75
N LEU A 19 5.50 12.55 1.43
CA LEU A 19 4.39 11.67 1.03
C LEU A 19 3.06 12.42 0.94
N GLU A 20 2.67 13.14 2.00
CA GLU A 20 1.44 13.94 2.03
C GLU A 20 1.39 15.00 0.91
N LYS A 21 2.54 15.63 0.64
CA LYS A 21 2.67 16.63 -0.41
C LYS A 21 2.50 15.98 -1.80
N ALA A 22 3.09 14.80 -2.00
CA ALA A 22 3.00 14.02 -3.22
C ALA A 22 1.57 13.49 -3.46
N LEU A 23 0.88 13.03 -2.42
CA LEU A 23 -0.52 12.59 -2.49
C LEU A 23 -1.44 13.72 -2.95
N LYS A 24 -1.29 14.92 -2.38
CA LYS A 24 -2.07 16.10 -2.77
C LYS A 24 -1.70 16.65 -4.14
N SER A 25 -0.41 16.64 -4.49
CA SER A 25 0.08 17.16 -5.76
C SER A 25 1.26 16.32 -6.25
N PRO A 26 1.02 15.27 -7.07
CA PRO A 26 2.06 14.37 -7.55
C PRO A 26 3.16 15.07 -8.36
N ARG A 27 2.87 16.23 -8.97
CA ARG A 27 3.83 17.03 -9.74
C ARG A 27 4.78 17.86 -8.86
N SER A 28 4.51 17.96 -7.56
CA SER A 28 5.36 18.67 -6.61
C SER A 28 6.62 17.90 -6.23
N VAL A 29 6.68 16.61 -6.57
CA VAL A 29 7.83 15.73 -6.43
C VAL A 29 8.20 15.17 -7.80
N ARG A 30 9.48 14.85 -8.01
CA ARG A 30 9.98 14.23 -9.25
C ARG A 30 10.87 13.06 -8.87
N LEU A 31 10.73 11.94 -9.58
CA LEU A 31 11.63 10.81 -9.45
C LEU A 31 12.72 10.93 -10.52
N ILE A 32 13.98 10.94 -10.09
CA ILE A 32 15.14 10.99 -10.99
C ILE A 32 15.89 9.67 -10.83
N PHE A 33 15.86 8.84 -11.87
CA PHE A 33 16.59 7.59 -11.91
C PHE A 33 17.98 7.83 -12.49
N VAL A 34 19.01 7.71 -11.66
CA VAL A 34 20.40 7.76 -12.11
C VAL A 34 20.79 6.40 -12.66
N VAL A 35 21.30 6.36 -13.89
CA VAL A 35 21.78 5.13 -14.54
C VAL A 35 23.20 5.29 -15.08
N PRO A 36 24.08 4.28 -14.92
CA PRO A 36 25.35 4.24 -15.61
C PRO A 36 25.16 4.24 -17.14
N THR A 37 26.05 4.90 -17.86
CA THR A 37 26.02 5.02 -19.33
C THR A 37 25.96 3.66 -20.06
N SER A 38 26.48 2.59 -19.45
CA SER A 38 26.43 1.23 -20.04
C SER A 38 25.03 0.59 -20.09
N ASP A 39 24.03 1.17 -19.43
CA ASP A 39 22.63 0.70 -19.41
C ASP A 39 21.67 1.63 -20.19
N GLU A 40 22.22 2.48 -21.07
CA GLU A 40 21.54 3.53 -21.84
C GLU A 40 20.19 3.12 -22.45
N TYR A 41 20.12 1.95 -23.10
CA TYR A 41 18.91 1.51 -23.81
C TYR A 41 17.78 1.01 -22.90
N LYS A 42 18.04 0.79 -21.60
CA LYS A 42 17.05 0.18 -20.71
C LYS A 42 16.13 1.20 -20.04
N ARG A 43 16.47 2.50 -19.99
CA ARG A 43 15.67 3.47 -19.21
C ARG A 43 15.38 4.80 -19.92
N GLU A 44 15.19 4.81 -21.24
CA GLU A 44 14.72 6.01 -21.95
C GLU A 44 13.22 6.32 -21.73
N HIS A 45 12.48 5.40 -21.12
CA HIS A 45 11.03 5.48 -20.95
C HIS A 45 10.62 5.52 -19.48
N LYS A 46 9.42 6.07 -19.22
CA LYS A 46 8.77 6.02 -17.91
C LYS A 46 8.75 4.58 -17.41
N GLN A 47 9.24 4.36 -16.19
CA GLN A 47 9.28 3.05 -15.59
C GLN A 47 7.89 2.70 -15.04
N LEU A 48 7.48 1.45 -15.24
CA LEU A 48 6.32 0.92 -14.55
C LEU A 48 6.66 0.83 -13.05
N ILE A 49 5.89 1.56 -12.25
CA ILE A 49 5.95 1.46 -10.79
C ILE A 49 4.95 0.40 -10.38
N GLN A 50 5.43 -0.66 -9.73
CA GLN A 50 4.57 -1.72 -9.20
C GLN A 50 3.99 -1.30 -7.85
N TRP A 51 2.67 -1.37 -7.75
CA TRP A 51 1.91 -1.12 -6.53
C TRP A 51 0.81 -2.19 -6.43
N ASP A 52 0.67 -2.82 -5.26
CA ASP A 52 -0.44 -3.73 -4.98
C ASP A 52 -1.50 -2.96 -4.20
N SER A 53 -2.45 -2.38 -4.92
CA SER A 53 -3.50 -1.54 -4.33
C SER A 53 -4.43 -2.29 -3.39
N LEU A 54 -4.49 -3.63 -3.48
CA LEU A 54 -5.25 -4.42 -2.52
C LEU A 54 -4.42 -4.84 -1.33
N SER A 55 -3.09 -4.94 -1.48
CA SER A 55 -2.19 -5.44 -0.43
C SER A 55 -2.65 -6.76 0.18
N ASN A 56 -3.32 -7.62 -0.62
CA ASN A 56 -4.05 -8.80 -0.15
C ASN A 56 -3.16 -9.79 0.60
N ALA A 57 -1.91 -9.93 0.15
CA ALA A 57 -0.93 -10.85 0.73
C ALA A 57 -0.19 -10.27 1.94
N GLN A 58 -0.36 -8.97 2.22
CA GLN A 58 0.28 -8.32 3.36
C GLN A 58 -0.44 -8.67 4.66
N SER A 59 0.29 -8.58 5.78
CA SER A 59 -0.32 -8.78 7.09
C SER A 59 -1.26 -7.64 7.45
N VAL A 60 -2.27 -7.90 8.29
CA VAL A 60 -3.23 -6.89 8.75
C VAL A 60 -2.60 -5.73 9.54
N ASP A 61 -1.37 -5.87 10.02
CA ASP A 61 -0.66 -4.82 10.78
C ASP A 61 -0.24 -3.60 9.93
N ILE A 62 -0.25 -3.73 8.61
CA ILE A 62 -0.02 -2.59 7.71
C ILE A 62 -1.19 -1.61 7.68
N ILE A 63 -2.36 -2.03 8.17
CA ILE A 63 -3.60 -1.25 8.11
C ILE A 63 -3.60 -0.27 9.28
N PRO A 64 -3.60 1.05 9.03
CA PRO A 64 -3.72 2.04 10.09
C PRO A 64 -5.00 1.81 10.91
N GLY A 65 -4.85 1.73 12.23
CA GLY A 65 -5.95 1.42 13.15
C GLY A 65 -6.05 -0.06 13.55
N VAL A 66 -5.25 -0.95 12.96
CA VAL A 66 -5.04 -2.32 13.45
C VAL A 66 -3.72 -2.36 14.21
N GLY A 67 -3.78 -2.16 15.52
CA GLY A 67 -2.61 -2.18 16.38
C GLY A 67 -2.10 -3.60 16.66
N ARG A 68 -0.95 -3.68 17.34
CA ARG A 68 -0.30 -4.97 17.67
C ARG A 68 -1.20 -5.91 18.47
N MET A 69 -2.04 -5.37 19.35
CA MET A 69 -2.96 -6.18 20.17
C MET A 69 -4.06 -6.77 19.29
N GLU A 70 -4.64 -5.95 18.42
CA GLU A 70 -5.68 -6.32 17.45
C GLU A 70 -5.14 -7.36 16.46
N THR A 71 -3.93 -7.15 15.92
CA THR A 71 -3.26 -8.14 15.05
C THR A 71 -3.12 -9.50 15.73
N ASN A 72 -2.70 -9.52 17.00
CA ASN A 72 -2.56 -10.78 17.73
C ASN A 72 -3.92 -11.46 17.95
N GLN A 73 -4.98 -10.71 18.23
CA GLN A 73 -6.33 -11.25 18.38
C GLN A 73 -6.86 -11.82 17.05
N LEU A 74 -6.66 -11.10 15.94
CA LEU A 74 -7.03 -11.57 14.60
C LEU A 74 -6.32 -12.87 14.23
N LYS A 75 -5.03 -13.00 14.57
CA LYS A 75 -4.28 -14.26 14.39
C LYS A 75 -4.88 -15.44 15.15
N THR A 76 -5.46 -15.24 16.34
CA THR A 76 -6.09 -16.34 17.10
C THR A 76 -7.36 -16.91 16.44
N ILE A 77 -7.90 -16.21 15.45
CA ILE A 77 -9.09 -16.61 14.68
C ILE A 77 -8.78 -16.80 13.19
N ASP A 78 -7.52 -17.11 12.88
CA ASP A 78 -7.02 -17.39 11.53
C ASP A 78 -7.19 -16.22 10.54
N VAL A 79 -7.08 -14.99 11.04
CA VAL A 79 -7.06 -13.76 10.22
C VAL A 79 -5.68 -13.14 10.30
N GLU A 80 -4.85 -13.37 9.28
CA GLU A 80 -3.46 -12.90 9.26
C GLU A 80 -3.19 -11.83 8.21
N THR A 81 -3.86 -11.95 7.06
CA THR A 81 -3.67 -11.09 5.89
C THR A 81 -4.83 -10.12 5.68
N VAL A 82 -4.58 -9.05 4.91
CA VAL A 82 -5.65 -8.12 4.50
C VAL A 82 -6.78 -8.86 3.78
N LYS A 83 -6.44 -9.87 2.96
CA LYS A 83 -7.44 -10.71 2.29
C LYS A 83 -8.31 -11.47 3.29
N ASP A 84 -7.70 -12.09 4.29
CA ASP A 84 -8.43 -12.85 5.32
C ASP A 84 -9.38 -11.92 6.08
N LEU A 85 -8.93 -10.70 6.40
CA LEU A 85 -9.76 -9.71 7.08
C LEU A 85 -10.94 -9.28 6.23
N ARG A 86 -10.74 -9.04 4.92
CA ARG A 86 -11.85 -8.75 3.99
C ARG A 86 -12.86 -9.90 3.95
N THR A 87 -12.37 -11.14 3.83
CA THR A 87 -13.24 -12.33 3.83
C THR A 87 -14.02 -12.47 5.14
N ALA A 88 -13.38 -12.27 6.28
CA ALA A 88 -14.01 -12.38 7.59
C ALA A 88 -15.03 -11.25 7.85
N VAL A 89 -14.81 -10.05 7.32
CA VAL A 89 -15.76 -8.93 7.39
C VAL A 89 -16.96 -9.14 6.48
N ASP A 90 -16.76 -9.69 5.28
CA ASP A 90 -17.84 -10.00 4.33
C ASP A 90 -18.74 -11.14 4.81
N GLY A 91 -18.13 -12.18 5.40
CA GLY A 91 -18.85 -13.33 5.91
C GLY A 91 -18.01 -14.13 6.91
N PRO A 92 -18.13 -13.85 8.23
CA PRO A 92 -17.33 -14.54 9.23
C PRO A 92 -17.69 -16.02 9.32
N SER A 93 -16.67 -16.86 9.43
CA SER A 93 -16.84 -18.30 9.66
C SER A 93 -17.52 -18.58 11.00
N ALA A 94 -18.01 -19.80 11.20
CA ALA A 94 -18.67 -20.18 12.46
C ALA A 94 -17.78 -19.93 13.70
N GLN A 95 -16.47 -20.16 13.58
CA GLN A 95 -15.48 -19.94 14.63
C GLN A 95 -15.17 -18.45 14.88
N GLN A 96 -15.35 -17.62 13.86
CA GLN A 96 -15.05 -16.18 13.89
C GLN A 96 -16.22 -15.32 14.39
N ARG A 97 -17.46 -15.84 14.36
CA ARG A 97 -18.68 -15.09 14.73
C ARG A 97 -18.69 -14.53 16.14
N SER A 98 -18.03 -15.19 17.10
CA SER A 98 -17.94 -14.69 18.47
C SER A 98 -17.06 -13.44 18.58
N PHE A 99 -16.06 -13.32 17.71
CA PHE A 99 -15.17 -12.16 17.63
C PHE A 99 -15.81 -11.02 16.82
N PHE A 100 -16.29 -11.35 15.61
CA PHE A 100 -16.92 -10.39 14.69
C PHE A 100 -18.38 -10.12 15.06
N SER A 101 -18.59 -9.48 16.22
CA SER A 101 -19.87 -8.86 16.55
C SER A 101 -20.26 -7.79 15.53
N ALA A 102 -21.53 -7.38 15.49
CA ALA A 102 -22.00 -6.34 14.58
C ALA A 102 -21.19 -5.03 14.69
N GLY A 103 -20.76 -4.65 15.91
CA GLY A 103 -19.91 -3.49 16.13
C GLY A 103 -18.50 -3.67 15.55
N ALA A 104 -17.89 -4.84 15.78
CA ALA A 104 -16.57 -5.17 15.23
C ALA A 104 -16.58 -5.23 13.69
N LEU A 105 -17.61 -5.84 13.09
CA LEU A 105 -17.78 -5.87 11.63
C LEU A 105 -17.86 -4.46 11.04
N ASN A 106 -18.66 -3.58 11.64
CA ASN A 106 -18.77 -2.20 11.18
C ASN A 106 -17.42 -1.46 11.32
N GLN A 107 -16.73 -1.63 12.44
CA GLN A 107 -15.42 -1.02 12.67
C GLN A 107 -14.39 -1.47 11.63
N TYR A 108 -14.23 -2.78 11.43
CA TYR A 108 -13.25 -3.30 10.47
C TYR A 108 -13.64 -2.99 9.02
N SER A 109 -14.94 -2.92 8.70
CA SER A 109 -15.41 -2.45 7.39
C SER A 109 -14.99 -1.00 7.12
N MET A 110 -15.15 -0.10 8.10
CA MET A 110 -14.71 1.29 7.98
C MET A 110 -13.19 1.43 7.87
N ILE A 111 -12.45 0.65 8.65
CA ILE A 111 -10.98 0.62 8.62
C ILE A 111 -10.49 0.16 7.23
N LEU A 112 -11.03 -0.96 6.72
CA LEU A 112 -10.69 -1.47 5.39
C LEU A 112 -11.01 -0.46 4.29
N LYS A 113 -12.18 0.20 4.37
CA LYS A 113 -12.55 1.23 3.41
C LYS A 113 -11.55 2.39 3.38
N GLY A 114 -11.19 2.94 4.55
CA GLY A 114 -10.20 4.03 4.63
C GLY A 114 -8.82 3.60 4.15
N PHE A 115 -8.44 2.35 4.41
CA PHE A 115 -7.21 1.77 3.88
C PHE A 115 -7.23 1.66 2.36
N ASP A 116 -8.31 1.16 1.77
CA ASP A 116 -8.48 1.02 0.32
C ASP A 116 -8.45 2.38 -0.39
N GLU A 117 -9.14 3.38 0.16
CA GLU A 117 -9.11 4.77 -0.33
C GLU A 117 -7.68 5.37 -0.30
N HIS A 118 -6.91 5.06 0.74
CA HIS A 118 -5.51 5.46 0.83
C HIS A 118 -4.64 4.74 -0.20
N GLN A 119 -4.80 3.42 -0.38
CA GLN A 119 -4.08 2.64 -1.37
C GLN A 119 -4.32 3.14 -2.79
N GLU A 120 -5.57 3.49 -3.13
CA GLU A 120 -5.93 4.07 -4.43
C GLU A 120 -5.31 5.46 -4.63
N SER A 121 -5.26 6.27 -3.56
CA SER A 121 -4.62 7.59 -3.58
C SER A 121 -3.12 7.47 -3.86
N VAL A 122 -2.46 6.49 -3.23
CA VAL A 122 -1.04 6.18 -3.48
C VAL A 122 -0.82 5.68 -4.91
N GLU A 123 -1.64 4.75 -5.39
CA GLU A 123 -1.57 4.25 -6.76
C GLU A 123 -1.67 5.39 -7.78
N THR A 124 -2.67 6.27 -7.58
CA THR A 124 -2.90 7.46 -8.40
C THR A 124 -1.71 8.42 -8.36
N MET A 125 -1.12 8.62 -7.19
CA MET A 125 0.07 9.46 -7.01
C MET A 125 1.27 8.87 -7.78
N LEU A 126 1.56 7.57 -7.60
CA LEU A 126 2.65 6.87 -8.29
C LEU A 126 2.45 6.87 -9.82
N ALA A 127 1.21 6.75 -10.29
CA ALA A 127 0.90 6.84 -11.72
C ALA A 127 1.16 8.24 -12.29
N LYS A 128 1.00 9.30 -11.49
CA LYS A 128 1.10 10.70 -11.93
C LYS A 128 2.44 11.38 -11.64
N ILE A 129 3.27 10.81 -10.76
CA ILE A 129 4.57 11.39 -10.43
C ILE A 129 5.46 11.47 -11.67
N PRO A 130 6.03 12.64 -12.01
CA PRO A 130 6.98 12.77 -13.10
C PRO A 130 8.23 11.92 -12.86
N GLN A 131 8.67 11.22 -13.89
CA GLN A 131 9.87 10.40 -13.87
C GLN A 131 10.86 10.91 -14.92
N TYR A 132 12.12 11.02 -14.52
CA TYR A 132 13.24 11.42 -15.38
C TYR A 132 14.39 10.44 -15.22
N VAL A 133 15.22 10.33 -16.24
CA VAL A 133 16.43 9.51 -16.20
C VAL A 133 17.63 10.41 -16.39
N TRP A 134 18.56 10.34 -15.44
CA TRP A 134 19.79 11.12 -15.47
C TRP A 134 20.96 10.21 -15.86
N LYS A 135 21.65 10.58 -16.92
CA LYS A 135 22.85 9.87 -17.41
C LYS A 135 24.05 10.28 -16.56
N MET A 136 24.68 9.31 -15.91
CA MET A 136 26.00 9.46 -15.28
C MET A 136 27.11 9.08 -16.26
#